data_AF-A0A440CEV8-F1
#
_entry.id   AF-A0A440CEV8-F1
#
_cell.length_a   1.000
_cell.length_b   1.000
_cell.length_c   1.000
_cell.angle_alpha   90.00
_cell.angle_beta   90.00
_cell.angle_gamma   90.00
#
_symmetry.space_group_name_H-M   'P 1'
#
loop_
_entity.id
_entity.type
_entity.pdbx_description
1 polymer ?
#
loop_
_entity_poly.entity_id
_entity_poly.type
_entity_poly.pdbx_seq_one_letter_code
_entity_poly.pdbx_strand_id
1 'polypeptide(L)'
;MAKSMIQRRQEAERERIEAYAVTLRRVSPVARPAPDFERALDDARRGFAGMAIRDGALWRPKLKTRDRARLRLAAARHLYARYPVSAALEGVWLDASGLDASEVALRKAWYIAVARGDSLYKAGANAWLSRKEVHCFLNLSGDFTFDEAFQVAIARSYTDDPGLAARLARTKVARTPRGELVFWREVTRFFCGHPASKEEIDDLCDYIGAMHQRDAAYTLKGRTLASLRRQMLEWHRDIAAIERIEAMRRRAAGRAPRTAGMQSQGRAWDGSRLEDWEWQPSSKEAKAHGERFFVRQLKTAEDLVAESRAMHHCVSMYAAKCIAGNASIWVLRRTALGKVERLLTIELDPQNRAVQVRGFGNRLASPEERKIVERWAKARGVVLNA
;
A
#
# COMPACT_ATOMS: atom_id res chain seq x y z
N MET A 1 29.88 -14.32 -78.39
CA MET A 1 28.91 -13.59 -79.24
C MET A 1 28.35 -12.42 -78.45
N ALA A 2 28.50 -11.19 -78.94
CA ALA A 2 27.98 -10.01 -78.25
C ALA A 2 26.45 -9.99 -78.35
N LYS A 3 25.74 -10.05 -77.21
CA LYS A 3 24.27 -9.94 -77.16
C LYS A 3 23.82 -8.66 -77.87
N SER A 4 22.80 -8.77 -78.72
CA SER A 4 22.19 -7.64 -79.43
C SER A 4 21.70 -6.57 -78.45
N MET A 5 21.73 -5.30 -78.84
CA MET A 5 21.24 -4.18 -78.02
C MET A 5 19.78 -4.39 -77.58
N ILE A 6 18.97 -5.08 -78.39
CA ILE A 6 17.58 -5.44 -78.09
C ILE A 6 17.51 -6.48 -76.96
N GLN A 7 18.35 -7.51 -77.00
CA GLN A 7 18.42 -8.53 -75.95
C GLN A 7 18.83 -7.93 -74.60
N ARG A 8 19.78 -6.99 -74.60
CA ARG A 8 20.20 -6.29 -73.38
C ARG A 8 19.08 -5.45 -72.77
N ARG A 9 18.25 -4.81 -73.61
CA ARG A 9 17.07 -4.05 -73.14
C ARG A 9 16.02 -4.97 -72.52
N GLN A 10 15.72 -6.11 -73.15
CA GLN A 10 14.77 -7.09 -72.62
C GLN A 10 15.25 -7.73 -71.31
N GLU A 11 16.55 -7.99 -71.19
CA GLU A 11 17.15 -8.55 -69.97
C GLU A 11 17.11 -7.54 -68.81
N ALA A 12 17.46 -6.27 -69.07
CA ALA A 12 17.34 -5.19 -68.08
C ALA A 12 15.89 -4.91 -67.66
N GLU A 13 14.93 -5.05 -68.58
CA GLU A 13 13.50 -4.91 -68.26
C GLU A 13 12.99 -6.07 -67.40
N ARG A 14 13.42 -7.31 -67.70
CA ARG A 14 13.13 -8.47 -66.85
C ARG A 14 13.71 -8.31 -65.45
N GLU A 15 14.97 -7.89 -65.34
CA GLU A 15 15.63 -7.64 -64.05
C GLU A 15 14.90 -6.55 -63.25
N ARG A 16 14.42 -5.49 -63.91
CA ARG A 16 13.60 -4.45 -63.27
C ARG A 16 12.27 -4.98 -62.76
N ILE A 17 11.55 -5.76 -63.56
CA ILE A 17 10.28 -6.37 -63.16
C ILE A 17 10.50 -7.32 -61.98
N GLU A 18 11.56 -8.12 -62.02
CA GLU A 18 11.90 -9.06 -60.96
C GLU A 18 12.30 -8.36 -59.65
N ALA A 19 13.13 -7.31 -59.73
CA ALA A 19 13.47 -6.48 -58.58
C ALA A 19 12.24 -5.78 -57.98
N TYR A 20 11.32 -5.31 -58.82
CA TYR A 20 10.07 -4.70 -58.38
C TYR A 20 9.13 -5.73 -57.73
N ALA A 21 9.03 -6.94 -58.28
CA ALA A 21 8.25 -8.04 -57.71
C ALA A 21 8.80 -8.52 -56.35
N VAL A 22 10.13 -8.58 -56.19
CA VAL A 22 10.78 -8.89 -54.91
C VAL A 22 10.49 -7.82 -53.87
N THR A 23 10.51 -6.54 -54.28
CA THR A 23 10.15 -5.42 -53.40
C THR A 23 8.68 -5.49 -52.98
N LEU A 24 7.78 -5.76 -53.92
CA LEU A 24 6.34 -5.95 -53.63
C LEU A 24 6.09 -7.12 -52.68
N ARG A 25 6.83 -8.23 -52.79
CA ARG A 25 6.70 -9.36 -51.85
C ARG A 25 7.22 -9.03 -50.44
N ARG A 26 8.25 -8.18 -50.32
CA ARG A 26 8.74 -7.70 -49.01
C ARG A 26 7.78 -6.71 -48.36
N VAL A 27 7.09 -5.90 -49.17
CA VAL A 27 6.20 -4.82 -48.70
C VAL A 27 4.75 -5.27 -48.57
N SER A 28 4.33 -6.35 -49.25
CA SER A 28 3.01 -6.96 -49.08
C SER A 28 2.94 -7.62 -47.70
N PRO A 29 2.21 -7.03 -46.74
CA PRO A 29 2.08 -7.64 -45.43
C PRO A 29 1.31 -8.96 -45.58
N VAL A 30 1.75 -9.99 -44.87
CA VAL A 30 0.99 -11.24 -44.70
C VAL A 30 -0.47 -10.88 -44.40
N ALA A 31 -1.41 -11.49 -45.13
CA ALA A 31 -2.83 -11.27 -44.94
C ALA A 31 -3.17 -11.50 -43.46
N ARG A 32 -3.55 -10.42 -42.76
CA ARG A 32 -3.81 -10.48 -41.32
C ARG A 32 -5.08 -11.30 -41.09
N PRO A 33 -5.08 -12.24 -40.13
CA PRO A 33 -6.24 -13.07 -39.85
C PRO A 33 -7.47 -12.21 -39.52
N ALA A 34 -8.65 -12.73 -39.82
CA ALA A 34 -9.91 -12.08 -39.50
C ALA A 34 -10.07 -11.92 -37.97
N PRO A 35 -10.81 -10.91 -37.49
CA PRO A 35 -11.19 -10.84 -36.09
C PRO A 35 -11.93 -12.10 -35.65
N ASP A 36 -11.54 -12.65 -34.49
CA ASP A 36 -12.13 -13.87 -33.93
C ASP A 36 -13.34 -13.50 -33.04
N PHE A 37 -14.53 -13.45 -33.67
CA PHE A 37 -15.77 -13.08 -32.99
C PHE A 37 -16.34 -14.21 -32.12
N GLU A 38 -16.14 -15.47 -32.50
CA GLU A 38 -16.59 -16.63 -31.73
C GLU A 38 -15.88 -16.68 -30.37
N ARG A 39 -14.55 -16.55 -30.38
CA ARG A 39 -13.78 -16.46 -29.14
C ARG A 39 -14.19 -15.28 -28.27
N ALA A 40 -14.55 -14.15 -28.88
CA ALA A 40 -15.03 -12.99 -28.14
C ALA A 40 -16.38 -13.27 -27.45
N LEU A 41 -17.30 -13.99 -28.10
CA LEU A 41 -18.55 -14.46 -27.50
C LEU A 41 -18.28 -15.45 -26.36
N ASP A 42 -17.38 -16.41 -26.54
CA ASP A 42 -17.01 -17.38 -25.50
C ASP A 42 -16.38 -16.71 -24.27
N ASP A 43 -15.43 -15.80 -24.50
CA ASP A 43 -14.79 -15.03 -23.44
C ASP A 43 -15.81 -14.15 -22.68
N ALA A 44 -16.82 -13.62 -23.38
CA ALA A 44 -17.89 -12.82 -22.78
C ALA A 44 -18.93 -13.66 -22.02
N ARG A 45 -19.21 -14.89 -22.47
CA ARG A 45 -20.15 -15.84 -21.84
C ARG A 45 -19.60 -16.54 -20.62
N ARG A 46 -18.27 -16.66 -20.49
CA ARG A 46 -17.63 -17.38 -19.39
C ARG A 46 -18.13 -16.90 -18.02
N GLY A 47 -18.82 -17.78 -17.30
CA GLY A 47 -19.41 -17.51 -15.97
C GLY A 47 -20.79 -16.83 -15.98
N PHE A 48 -21.31 -16.42 -17.14
CA PHE A 48 -22.53 -15.62 -17.27
C PHE A 48 -23.45 -16.05 -18.42
N ALA A 49 -23.24 -17.24 -19.00
CA ALA A 49 -23.97 -17.71 -20.19
C ALA A 49 -25.51 -17.67 -20.03
N GLY A 50 -26.03 -18.02 -18.85
CA GLY A 50 -27.46 -18.00 -18.55
C GLY A 50 -28.08 -16.61 -18.37
N MET A 51 -27.29 -15.53 -18.46
CA MET A 51 -27.77 -14.15 -18.28
C MET A 51 -27.86 -13.37 -19.59
N ALA A 52 -27.52 -13.99 -20.73
CA ALA A 52 -27.58 -13.35 -22.04
C ALA A 52 -29.03 -13.07 -22.46
N ILE A 53 -29.29 -11.85 -22.93
CA ILE A 53 -30.61 -11.41 -23.41
C ILE A 53 -30.70 -11.43 -24.95
N ARG A 54 -29.58 -11.63 -25.66
CA ARG A 54 -29.53 -11.81 -27.11
C ARG A 54 -28.71 -13.03 -27.46
N ASP A 55 -29.11 -13.71 -28.53
CA ASP A 55 -28.36 -14.82 -29.09
C ASP A 55 -27.06 -14.33 -29.75
N GLY A 56 -25.95 -15.00 -29.44
CA GLY A 56 -24.64 -14.74 -30.03
C GLY A 56 -24.61 -15.11 -31.51
N ALA A 57 -25.36 -16.12 -31.95
CA ALA A 57 -25.43 -16.52 -33.36
C ALA A 57 -26.06 -15.44 -34.26
N LEU A 58 -26.79 -14.48 -33.67
CA LEU A 58 -27.35 -13.32 -34.36
C LEU A 58 -26.41 -12.11 -34.38
N TRP A 59 -25.24 -12.20 -33.73
CA TRP A 59 -24.30 -11.09 -33.73
C TRP A 59 -23.68 -10.89 -35.11
N ARG A 60 -23.79 -9.67 -35.65
CA ARG A 60 -23.20 -9.27 -36.93
C ARG A 60 -22.34 -8.00 -36.72
N PRO A 61 -21.19 -8.12 -36.04
CA PRO A 61 -20.36 -6.97 -35.70
C PRO A 61 -19.74 -6.32 -36.94
N LYS A 62 -19.84 -5.00 -37.03
CA LYS A 62 -19.19 -4.18 -38.09
C LYS A 62 -17.85 -3.59 -37.63
N LEU A 63 -17.13 -4.30 -36.76
CA LEU A 63 -15.90 -3.83 -36.13
C LEU A 63 -14.68 -4.17 -37.00
N LYS A 64 -13.79 -3.19 -37.21
CA LYS A 64 -12.52 -3.37 -37.94
C LYS A 64 -11.32 -3.70 -37.03
N THR A 65 -11.54 -3.74 -35.71
CA THR A 65 -10.48 -4.01 -34.72
C THR A 65 -10.25 -5.51 -34.54
N ARG A 66 -9.00 -5.88 -34.26
CA ARG A 66 -8.59 -7.24 -33.87
C ARG A 66 -8.18 -7.32 -32.40
N ASP A 67 -8.25 -6.18 -31.70
CA ASP A 67 -7.94 -6.12 -30.29
C ASP A 67 -8.93 -6.96 -29.50
N ARG A 68 -8.42 -8.01 -28.84
CA ARG A 68 -9.23 -9.01 -28.15
C ARG A 68 -10.10 -8.39 -27.06
N ALA A 69 -9.57 -7.40 -26.34
CA ALA A 69 -10.28 -6.67 -25.30
C ALA A 69 -11.50 -5.92 -25.87
N ARG A 70 -11.32 -5.16 -26.95
CA ARG A 70 -12.43 -4.46 -27.64
C ARG A 70 -13.46 -5.41 -28.23
N LEU A 71 -13.03 -6.54 -28.80
CA LEU A 71 -13.96 -7.56 -29.31
C LEU A 71 -14.79 -8.17 -28.17
N ARG A 72 -14.16 -8.49 -27.03
CA ARG A 72 -14.84 -9.01 -25.83
C ARG A 72 -15.85 -8.01 -25.26
N LEU A 73 -15.50 -6.73 -25.17
CA LEU A 73 -16.45 -5.68 -24.74
C LEU A 73 -17.63 -5.57 -25.72
N ALA A 74 -17.36 -5.62 -27.03
CA ALA A 74 -18.44 -5.57 -28.02
C ALA A 74 -19.37 -6.80 -27.96
N ALA A 75 -18.82 -7.98 -27.72
CA ALA A 75 -19.60 -9.19 -27.46
C ALA A 75 -20.46 -9.04 -26.19
N ALA A 76 -19.90 -8.51 -25.09
CA ALA A 76 -20.64 -8.27 -23.86
C ALA A 76 -21.79 -7.27 -24.06
N ARG A 77 -21.57 -6.18 -24.81
CA ARG A 77 -22.63 -5.22 -25.19
C ARG A 77 -23.75 -5.90 -25.99
N HIS A 78 -23.40 -6.75 -26.96
CA HIS A 78 -24.41 -7.50 -27.73
C HIS A 78 -25.21 -8.45 -26.85
N LEU A 79 -24.53 -9.29 -26.08
CA LEU A 79 -25.15 -10.36 -25.29
C LEU A 79 -26.01 -9.83 -24.14
N TYR A 80 -25.59 -8.76 -23.47
CA TYR A 80 -26.18 -8.36 -22.18
C TYR A 80 -26.84 -6.98 -22.19
N ALA A 81 -26.48 -6.06 -23.10
CA ALA A 81 -26.88 -4.66 -22.98
C ALA A 81 -28.15 -4.28 -23.74
N ARG A 82 -29.22 -3.99 -22.99
CA ARG A 82 -30.39 -3.26 -23.48
C ARG A 82 -30.15 -1.74 -23.46
N TYR A 83 -29.37 -1.26 -22.49
CA TYR A 83 -29.05 0.15 -22.30
C TYR A 83 -27.54 0.39 -22.37
N PRO A 84 -27.09 1.60 -22.75
CA PRO A 84 -25.69 2.00 -22.61
C PRO A 84 -25.23 1.91 -21.16
N VAL A 85 -23.97 1.52 -20.95
CA VAL A 85 -23.34 1.39 -19.63
C VAL A 85 -22.12 2.30 -19.57
N SER A 86 -21.82 2.84 -18.38
CA SER A 86 -20.67 3.73 -18.19
C SER A 86 -19.34 3.03 -18.47
N ALA A 87 -18.36 3.80 -18.96
CA ALA A 87 -17.02 3.30 -19.27
C ALA A 87 -16.34 2.62 -18.06
N ALA A 88 -16.61 3.12 -16.85
CA ALA A 88 -16.12 2.56 -15.60
C ALA A 88 -16.52 1.09 -15.40
N LEU A 89 -17.76 0.71 -15.74
CA LEU A 89 -18.23 -0.67 -15.69
C LEU A 89 -17.83 -1.50 -16.90
N GLU A 90 -17.59 -0.85 -18.04
CA GLU A 90 -17.07 -1.51 -19.24
C GLU A 90 -15.60 -1.93 -19.10
N GLY A 91 -14.83 -1.22 -18.26
CA GLY A 91 -13.40 -1.43 -18.05
C GLY A 91 -13.02 -2.89 -17.77
N VAL A 92 -13.82 -3.63 -17.00
CA VAL A 92 -13.55 -5.05 -16.66
C VAL A 92 -13.53 -5.97 -17.91
N TRP A 93 -14.23 -5.59 -18.98
CA TRP A 93 -14.21 -6.33 -20.25
C TRP A 93 -13.04 -5.94 -21.13
N LEU A 94 -12.37 -4.81 -20.85
CA LEU A 94 -11.17 -4.40 -21.57
C LEU A 94 -9.94 -4.99 -20.90
N ASP A 95 -9.76 -4.71 -19.61
CA ASP A 95 -8.65 -5.20 -18.81
C ASP A 95 -9.13 -5.66 -17.43
N ALA A 96 -8.65 -6.83 -17.03
CA ALA A 96 -8.92 -7.42 -15.73
C ALA A 96 -7.61 -7.76 -14.99
N SER A 97 -6.48 -7.31 -15.52
CA SER A 97 -5.15 -7.53 -14.94
C SER A 97 -5.08 -6.90 -13.56
N GLY A 98 -4.53 -7.62 -12.58
CA GLY A 98 -4.44 -7.15 -11.19
C GLY A 98 -5.71 -7.28 -10.36
N LEU A 99 -6.82 -7.78 -10.94
CA LEU A 99 -8.04 -8.13 -10.19
C LEU A 99 -8.05 -9.63 -9.87
N ASP A 100 -8.52 -9.98 -8.67
CA ASP A 100 -8.81 -11.38 -8.35
C ASP A 100 -10.10 -11.86 -9.04
N ALA A 101 -10.31 -13.18 -9.08
CA ALA A 101 -11.45 -13.77 -9.77
C ALA A 101 -12.81 -13.34 -9.19
N SER A 102 -12.89 -13.07 -7.88
CA SER A 102 -14.12 -12.63 -7.23
C SER A 102 -14.47 -11.20 -7.64
N GLU A 103 -13.46 -10.35 -7.75
CA GLU A 103 -13.60 -8.95 -8.17
C GLU A 103 -14.01 -8.83 -9.63
N VAL A 104 -13.40 -9.65 -10.50
CA VAL A 104 -13.80 -9.74 -11.92
C VAL A 104 -15.25 -10.19 -12.05
N ALA A 105 -15.66 -11.21 -11.28
CA ALA A 105 -17.03 -11.70 -11.29
C ALA A 105 -18.02 -10.61 -10.82
N LEU A 106 -17.70 -9.90 -9.74
CA LEU A 106 -18.53 -8.82 -9.21
C LEU A 106 -18.71 -7.69 -10.24
N ARG A 107 -17.61 -7.16 -10.79
CA ARG A 107 -17.67 -6.04 -11.76
C ARG A 107 -18.43 -6.43 -13.02
N LYS A 108 -18.28 -7.67 -13.50
CA LYS A 108 -19.09 -8.19 -14.63
C LYS A 108 -20.57 -8.34 -14.29
N ALA A 109 -20.90 -8.86 -13.10
CA ALA A 109 -22.28 -8.95 -12.64
C ALA A 109 -22.93 -7.57 -12.53
N TRP A 110 -22.21 -6.57 -12.03
CA TRP A 110 -22.66 -5.17 -11.99
C TRP A 110 -22.88 -4.58 -13.37
N TYR A 111 -21.94 -4.81 -14.31
CA TYR A 111 -22.14 -4.44 -15.70
C TYR A 111 -23.43 -5.05 -16.25
N ILE A 112 -23.62 -6.36 -16.12
CA ILE A 112 -24.79 -7.08 -16.66
C ILE A 112 -26.10 -6.56 -16.08
N ALA A 113 -26.16 -6.35 -14.75
CA ALA A 113 -27.34 -5.78 -14.09
C ALA A 113 -27.71 -4.41 -14.70
N VAL A 114 -26.75 -3.50 -14.78
CA VAL A 114 -26.96 -2.16 -15.35
C VAL A 114 -27.32 -2.23 -16.83
N ALA A 115 -26.63 -3.07 -17.59
CA ALA A 115 -26.83 -3.23 -19.03
C ALA A 115 -28.27 -3.68 -19.36
N ARG A 116 -28.88 -4.49 -18.49
CA ARG A 116 -30.26 -4.97 -18.63
C ARG A 116 -31.32 -3.96 -18.14
N GLY A 117 -30.90 -2.92 -17.40
CA GLY A 117 -31.79 -1.96 -16.74
C GLY A 117 -32.19 -2.36 -15.31
N ASP A 118 -31.51 -3.35 -14.72
CA ASP A 118 -31.72 -3.75 -13.34
C ASP A 118 -31.09 -2.74 -12.36
N SER A 119 -31.57 -2.73 -11.12
CA SER A 119 -31.05 -1.81 -10.10
C SER A 119 -29.68 -2.25 -9.58
N LEU A 120 -28.62 -1.50 -9.92
CA LEU A 120 -27.27 -1.73 -9.38
C LEU A 120 -27.23 -1.71 -7.85
N TYR A 121 -28.04 -0.84 -7.23
CA TYR A 121 -28.18 -0.78 -5.77
C TYR A 121 -28.66 -2.13 -5.20
N LYS A 122 -29.66 -2.77 -5.83
CA LYS A 122 -30.15 -4.10 -5.42
C LYS A 122 -29.21 -5.23 -5.84
N ALA A 123 -28.36 -5.02 -6.84
CA ALA A 123 -27.32 -5.96 -7.27
C ALA A 123 -26.07 -5.97 -6.36
N GLY A 124 -26.18 -5.43 -5.14
CA GLY A 124 -25.15 -5.48 -4.11
C GLY A 124 -24.31 -4.22 -3.95
N ALA A 125 -24.48 -3.19 -4.79
CA ALA A 125 -23.77 -1.92 -4.58
C ALA A 125 -24.19 -1.20 -3.30
N ASN A 126 -25.38 -1.51 -2.75
CA ASN A 126 -25.85 -1.01 -1.47
C ASN A 126 -24.97 -1.38 -0.26
N ALA A 127 -24.09 -2.38 -0.40
CA ALA A 127 -23.10 -2.70 0.63
C ALA A 127 -22.08 -1.57 0.85
N TRP A 128 -21.88 -0.71 -0.16
CA TRP A 128 -20.84 0.33 -0.13
C TRP A 128 -21.34 1.72 -0.52
N LEU A 129 -22.33 1.82 -1.41
CA LEU A 129 -22.82 3.08 -1.96
C LEU A 129 -24.27 3.31 -1.57
N SER A 130 -24.60 4.55 -1.23
CA SER A 130 -25.99 5.01 -1.12
C SER A 130 -26.67 5.08 -2.48
N ARG A 131 -28.00 5.23 -2.53
CA ARG A 131 -28.74 5.38 -3.80
C ARG A 131 -28.26 6.59 -4.61
N LYS A 132 -27.98 7.72 -3.95
CA LYS A 132 -27.46 8.93 -4.60
C LYS A 132 -26.08 8.69 -5.21
N GLU A 133 -25.22 7.95 -4.50
CA GLU A 133 -23.87 7.62 -4.97
C GLU A 133 -23.91 6.62 -6.12
N VAL A 134 -24.76 5.60 -6.06
CA VAL A 134 -24.98 4.70 -7.20
C VAL A 134 -25.45 5.47 -8.43
N HIS A 135 -26.41 6.40 -8.26
CA HIS A 135 -26.85 7.26 -9.34
C HIS A 135 -25.69 8.10 -9.91
N CYS A 136 -24.86 8.69 -9.03
CA CYS A 136 -23.68 9.44 -9.46
C CYS A 136 -22.73 8.55 -10.25
N PHE A 137 -22.30 7.40 -9.69
CA PHE A 137 -21.38 6.43 -10.30
C PHE A 137 -21.79 6.01 -11.71
N LEU A 138 -23.09 5.78 -11.94
CA LEU A 138 -23.61 5.35 -13.23
C LEU A 138 -23.66 6.47 -14.27
N ASN A 139 -23.74 7.74 -13.84
CA ASN A 139 -23.94 8.90 -14.71
C ASN A 139 -22.70 9.82 -14.77
N LEU A 140 -21.52 9.33 -14.39
CA LEU A 140 -20.29 10.09 -14.50
C LEU A 140 -19.89 10.29 -15.97
N SER A 141 -19.63 11.54 -16.32
CA SER A 141 -19.00 11.92 -17.59
C SER A 141 -17.50 12.05 -17.38
N GLY A 142 -16.70 11.45 -18.27
CA GLY A 142 -15.24 11.54 -18.25
C GLY A 142 -14.55 10.17 -18.31
N ASP A 143 -13.23 10.21 -18.45
CA ASP A 143 -12.39 9.03 -18.47
C ASP A 143 -11.93 8.69 -17.04
N PHE A 144 -12.70 7.81 -16.42
CA PHE A 144 -12.48 7.28 -15.08
C PHE A 144 -12.44 5.76 -15.13
N THR A 145 -11.45 5.18 -14.47
CA THR A 145 -11.44 3.76 -14.12
C THR A 145 -12.59 3.44 -13.16
N PHE A 146 -12.87 2.15 -12.96
CA PHE A 146 -13.90 1.71 -12.01
C PHE A 146 -13.69 2.30 -10.61
N ASP A 147 -12.47 2.20 -10.08
CA ASP A 147 -12.14 2.63 -8.72
C ASP A 147 -12.16 4.17 -8.59
N GLU A 148 -11.69 4.89 -9.61
CA GLU A 148 -11.82 6.35 -9.66
C GLU A 148 -13.29 6.78 -9.71
N ALA A 149 -14.10 6.19 -10.59
CA ALA A 149 -15.53 6.50 -10.70
C ALA A 149 -16.28 6.21 -9.39
N PHE A 150 -15.95 5.09 -8.74
CA PHE A 150 -16.48 4.73 -7.44
C PHE A 150 -16.14 5.78 -6.38
N GLN A 151 -14.89 6.25 -6.38
CA GLN A 151 -14.44 7.27 -5.45
C GLN A 151 -15.02 8.66 -5.74
N VAL A 152 -15.18 9.04 -7.01
CA VAL A 152 -15.88 10.29 -7.38
C VAL A 152 -17.30 10.26 -6.82
N ALA A 153 -18.01 9.14 -7.00
CA ALA A 153 -19.37 9.01 -6.49
C ALA A 153 -19.47 9.26 -4.97
N ILE A 154 -18.54 8.72 -4.20
CA ILE A 154 -18.44 8.96 -2.75
C ILE A 154 -18.08 10.42 -2.44
N ALA A 155 -17.06 10.97 -3.10
CA ALA A 155 -16.61 12.34 -2.86
C ALA A 155 -17.71 13.39 -3.13
N ARG A 156 -18.57 13.13 -4.13
CA ARG A 156 -19.74 13.97 -4.46
C ARG A 156 -20.83 14.01 -3.37
N SER A 157 -20.74 13.17 -2.33
CA SER A 157 -21.55 13.28 -1.12
C SER A 157 -21.02 14.33 -0.13
N TYR A 158 -19.77 14.76 -0.27
CA TYR A 158 -19.07 15.66 0.66
C TYR A 158 -18.62 16.98 0.03
N THR A 159 -18.65 17.10 -1.29
CA THR A 159 -18.32 18.34 -1.99
C THR A 159 -19.18 18.54 -3.24
N ASP A 160 -19.60 19.78 -3.47
CA ASP A 160 -20.28 20.20 -4.69
C ASP A 160 -19.31 20.55 -5.83
N ASP A 161 -18.00 20.65 -5.56
CA ASP A 161 -16.94 20.88 -6.56
C ASP A 161 -16.62 19.56 -7.32
N PRO A 162 -17.02 19.42 -8.60
CA PRO A 162 -16.74 18.23 -9.39
C PRO A 162 -15.24 18.05 -9.66
N GLY A 163 -14.49 19.15 -9.78
CA GLY A 163 -13.04 19.13 -10.03
C GLY A 163 -12.27 18.61 -8.82
N LEU A 164 -12.68 19.01 -7.61
CA LEU A 164 -12.12 18.44 -6.38
C LEU A 164 -12.41 16.94 -6.25
N ALA A 165 -13.65 16.52 -6.49
CA ALA A 165 -14.02 15.10 -6.45
C ALA A 165 -13.20 14.28 -7.47
N ALA A 166 -13.04 14.78 -8.69
CA ALA A 166 -12.24 14.14 -9.73
C ALA A 166 -10.74 14.06 -9.36
N ARG A 167 -10.15 15.13 -8.80
CA ARG A 167 -8.75 15.10 -8.34
C ARG A 167 -8.56 14.10 -7.21
N LEU A 168 -9.47 14.08 -6.23
CA LEU A 168 -9.39 13.17 -5.09
C LEU A 168 -9.49 11.70 -5.53
N ALA A 169 -10.33 11.40 -6.52
CA ALA A 169 -10.41 10.07 -7.10
C ALA A 169 -9.11 9.60 -7.78
N ARG A 170 -8.24 10.52 -8.21
CA ARG A 170 -6.92 10.18 -8.80
C ARG A 170 -5.81 10.02 -7.76
N THR A 171 -6.13 10.08 -6.47
CA THR A 171 -5.20 9.84 -5.36
C THR A 171 -5.27 8.39 -4.90
N LYS A 172 -4.38 8.00 -3.97
CA LYS A 172 -4.39 6.69 -3.31
C LYS A 172 -5.69 6.39 -2.57
N VAL A 173 -6.51 7.38 -2.21
CA VAL A 173 -7.83 7.16 -1.58
C VAL A 173 -8.72 6.23 -2.43
N ALA A 174 -8.69 6.34 -3.75
CA ALA A 174 -9.49 5.49 -4.64
C ALA A 174 -9.03 4.02 -4.67
N ARG A 175 -7.81 3.73 -4.22
CA ARG A 175 -7.22 2.39 -4.23
C ARG A 175 -7.40 1.67 -2.89
N THR A 176 -8.22 2.23 -2.01
CA THR A 176 -8.39 1.72 -0.64
C THR A 176 -9.28 0.49 -0.63
N PRO A 177 -9.00 -0.51 0.23
CA PRO A 177 -9.81 -1.71 0.28
C PRO A 177 -11.26 -1.41 0.66
N ARG A 178 -12.22 -2.00 -0.07
CA ARG A 178 -13.65 -1.83 0.21
C ARG A 178 -14.09 -2.31 1.61
N GLY A 179 -13.31 -3.18 2.26
CA GLY A 179 -13.52 -3.59 3.65
C GLY A 179 -13.27 -2.47 4.67
N GLU A 180 -12.45 -1.48 4.34
CA GLU A 180 -12.12 -0.34 5.20
C GLU A 180 -12.87 0.94 4.79
N LEU A 181 -13.87 0.81 3.91
CA LEU A 181 -14.52 1.96 3.26
C LEU A 181 -15.13 2.94 4.27
N VAL A 182 -15.62 2.47 5.41
CA VAL A 182 -16.18 3.34 6.46
C VAL A 182 -15.13 4.35 6.93
N PHE A 183 -13.90 3.90 7.19
CA PHE A 183 -12.79 4.77 7.59
C PHE A 183 -12.35 5.66 6.42
N TRP A 184 -12.17 5.10 5.22
CA TRP A 184 -11.71 5.89 4.07
C TRP A 184 -12.75 6.92 3.57
N ARG A 185 -14.03 6.78 3.92
CA ARG A 185 -15.04 7.84 3.75
C ARG A 185 -14.79 9.02 4.68
N GLU A 186 -14.35 8.79 5.91
CA GLU A 186 -13.92 9.87 6.81
C GLU A 186 -12.72 10.61 6.22
N VAL A 187 -11.73 9.88 5.69
CA VAL A 187 -10.57 10.44 4.99
C VAL A 187 -10.99 11.25 3.76
N THR A 188 -11.90 10.72 2.95
CA THR A 188 -12.45 11.40 1.77
C THR A 188 -13.12 12.71 2.17
N ARG A 189 -14.00 12.67 3.17
CA ARG A 189 -14.67 13.86 3.72
C ARG A 189 -13.67 14.88 4.23
N PHE A 190 -12.61 14.43 4.90
CA PHE A 190 -11.56 15.31 5.41
C PHE A 190 -10.88 16.09 4.28
N PHE A 191 -10.47 15.42 3.20
CA PHE A 191 -9.81 16.07 2.05
C PHE A 191 -10.77 16.90 1.19
N CYS A 192 -12.07 16.61 1.19
CA CYS A 192 -13.07 17.52 0.62
C CYS A 192 -13.13 18.87 1.36
N GLY A 193 -12.94 18.87 2.69
CA GLY A 193 -12.88 20.09 3.50
C GLY A 193 -11.49 20.74 3.58
N HIS A 194 -10.43 19.99 3.25
CA HIS A 194 -9.05 20.45 3.29
C HIS A 194 -8.30 20.05 2.01
N PRO A 195 -8.57 20.72 0.88
CA PRO A 195 -7.91 20.42 -0.39
C PRO A 195 -6.39 20.53 -0.30
N ALA A 196 -5.70 19.64 -0.98
CA ALA A 196 -4.24 19.56 -1.07
C ALA A 196 -3.82 19.06 -2.46
N SER A 197 -2.52 19.08 -2.77
CA SER A 197 -2.02 18.50 -4.02
C SER A 197 -2.20 16.98 -4.01
N LYS A 198 -2.16 16.37 -5.21
CA LYS A 198 -2.29 14.91 -5.34
C LYS A 198 -1.15 14.20 -4.59
N GLU A 199 0.07 14.68 -4.76
CA GLU A 199 1.28 14.13 -4.14
C GLU A 199 1.16 14.16 -2.61
N GLU A 200 0.70 15.28 -2.07
CA GLU A 200 0.52 15.43 -0.63
C GLU A 200 -0.58 14.54 -0.08
N ILE A 201 -1.72 14.41 -0.79
CA ILE A 201 -2.78 13.49 -0.39
C ILE A 201 -2.26 12.05 -0.41
N ASP A 202 -1.47 11.67 -1.41
CA ASP A 202 -0.90 10.33 -1.52
C ASP A 202 0.05 10.02 -0.34
N ASP A 203 0.94 10.94 0.02
CA ASP A 203 1.82 10.78 1.18
C ASP A 203 1.03 10.71 2.50
N LEU A 204 0.00 11.55 2.64
CA LEU A 204 -0.89 11.53 3.80
C LEU A 204 -1.69 10.23 3.87
N CYS A 205 -2.11 9.67 2.73
CA CYS A 205 -2.81 8.38 2.71
C CYS A 205 -1.90 7.24 3.21
N ASP A 206 -0.63 7.22 2.83
CA ASP A 206 0.31 6.22 3.34
C ASP A 206 0.45 6.33 4.86
N TYR A 207 0.63 7.55 5.37
CA TYR A 207 0.70 7.80 6.81
C TYR A 207 -0.60 7.43 7.54
N ILE A 208 -1.75 7.89 7.05
CA ILE A 208 -3.07 7.61 7.64
C ILE A 208 -3.36 6.11 7.65
N GLY A 209 -3.06 5.42 6.54
CA GLY A 209 -3.21 3.97 6.43
C GLY A 209 -2.31 3.23 7.42
N ALA A 210 -1.03 3.62 7.56
CA ALA A 210 -0.13 3.04 8.53
C ALA A 210 -0.59 3.25 9.98
N MET A 211 -1.16 4.42 10.29
CA MET A 211 -1.73 4.70 11.61
C MET A 211 -3.00 3.89 11.88
N HIS A 212 -3.89 3.76 10.91
CA HIS A 212 -5.13 2.99 11.05
C HIS A 212 -4.85 1.49 11.21
N GLN A 213 -3.88 0.95 10.49
CA GLN A 213 -3.45 -0.45 10.65
C GLN A 213 -2.87 -0.73 12.04
N ARG A 214 -2.18 0.26 12.63
CA ARG A 214 -1.61 0.15 13.98
C ARG A 214 -2.67 0.31 15.07
N ASP A 215 -3.65 1.16 14.84
CA ASP A 215 -4.71 1.48 15.78
C ASP A 215 -6.06 1.60 15.04
N ALA A 216 -6.90 0.58 15.17
CA ALA A 216 -8.22 0.56 14.55
C ALA A 216 -9.15 1.68 15.05
N ALA A 217 -8.84 2.29 16.21
CA ALA A 217 -9.58 3.43 16.75
C ALA A 217 -9.05 4.79 16.24
N TYR A 218 -8.02 4.79 15.38
CA TYR A 218 -7.48 6.00 14.79
C TYR A 218 -8.55 6.78 14.00
N THR A 219 -8.66 8.08 14.27
CA THR A 219 -9.63 8.98 13.65
C THR A 219 -8.98 10.32 13.28
N LEU A 220 -9.54 10.95 12.24
CA LEU A 220 -9.21 12.30 11.79
C LEU A 220 -10.03 13.38 12.51
N LYS A 221 -11.00 13.00 13.35
CA LYS A 221 -11.81 13.95 14.11
C LYS A 221 -10.94 14.86 14.98
N GLY A 222 -11.11 16.18 14.81
CA GLY A 222 -10.33 17.19 15.54
C GLY A 222 -8.92 17.43 15.00
N ARG A 223 -8.50 16.74 13.93
CA ARG A 223 -7.21 17.01 13.27
C ARG A 223 -7.35 18.12 12.24
N THR A 224 -6.25 18.85 12.04
CA THR A 224 -6.09 19.82 10.95
C THR A 224 -5.08 19.29 9.94
N LEU A 225 -5.13 19.80 8.70
CA LEU A 225 -4.17 19.43 7.66
C LEU A 225 -2.72 19.73 8.10
N ALA A 226 -2.49 20.86 8.76
CA ALA A 226 -1.18 21.20 9.32
C ALA A 226 -0.68 20.21 10.38
N SER A 227 -1.57 19.73 11.26
CA SER A 227 -1.23 18.73 12.27
C SER A 227 -0.89 17.37 11.64
N LEU A 228 -1.62 16.97 10.60
CA LEU A 228 -1.33 15.74 9.85
C LEU A 228 -0.01 15.83 9.10
N ARG A 229 0.25 16.94 8.39
CA ARG A 229 1.53 17.20 7.71
C ARG A 229 2.70 17.03 8.65
N ARG A 230 2.65 17.64 9.85
CA ARG A 230 3.72 17.52 10.84
C ARG A 230 3.94 16.06 11.27
N GLN A 231 2.86 15.33 11.57
CA GLN A 231 2.95 13.93 11.99
C GLN A 231 3.44 13.01 10.88
N MET A 232 3.01 13.24 9.63
CA MET A 232 3.50 12.52 8.46
C MET A 232 5.00 12.77 8.23
N LEU A 233 5.46 14.02 8.35
CA LEU A 233 6.88 14.35 8.24
C LEU A 233 7.73 13.74 9.37
N GLU A 234 7.19 13.64 10.58
CA GLU A 234 7.80 12.89 11.69
C GLU A 234 7.89 11.40 11.35
N TRP A 235 6.81 10.81 10.85
CA TRP A 235 6.75 9.41 10.46
C TRP A 235 7.73 9.06 9.32
N HIS A 236 7.84 9.92 8.29
CA HIS A 236 8.86 9.76 7.24
C HIS A 236 10.29 9.82 7.79
N ARG A 237 10.56 10.72 8.75
CA ARG A 237 11.87 10.77 9.43
C ARG A 237 12.16 9.49 10.22
N ASP A 238 11.15 8.94 10.89
CA ASP A 238 11.27 7.68 11.62
C ASP A 238 11.58 6.53 10.64
N ILE A 239 10.87 6.42 9.52
CA ILE A 239 11.15 5.42 8.47
C ILE A 239 12.58 5.54 7.96
N ALA A 240 13.01 6.75 7.59
CA ALA A 240 14.37 6.98 7.08
C ALA A 240 15.45 6.63 8.13
N ALA A 241 15.19 6.88 9.40
CA ALA A 241 16.09 6.49 10.49
C ALA A 241 16.16 4.96 10.65
N ILE A 242 15.00 4.28 10.62
CA ILE A 242 14.90 2.82 10.67
C ILE A 242 15.69 2.20 9.50
N GLU A 243 15.45 2.65 8.27
CA GLU A 243 16.14 2.15 7.08
C GLU A 243 17.66 2.34 7.15
N ARG A 244 18.11 3.48 7.68
CA ARG A 244 19.55 3.74 7.90
C ARG A 244 20.15 2.75 8.89
N ILE A 245 19.48 2.50 10.01
CA ILE A 245 19.94 1.54 11.03
C ILE A 245 19.96 0.12 10.47
N GLU A 246 18.90 -0.27 9.77
CA GLU A 246 18.78 -1.56 9.09
C GLU A 246 19.89 -1.76 8.04
N ALA A 247 20.24 -0.71 7.28
CA ALA A 247 21.34 -0.75 6.34
C ALA A 247 22.70 -0.93 7.05
N MET A 248 22.92 -0.27 8.20
CA MET A 248 24.11 -0.49 9.02
C MET A 248 24.18 -1.93 9.53
N ARG A 249 23.05 -2.50 10.01
CA ARG A 249 22.97 -3.89 10.47
C ARG A 249 23.36 -4.87 9.37
N ARG A 250 22.78 -4.73 8.17
CA ARG A 250 23.09 -5.59 7.02
C ARG A 250 24.57 -5.55 6.63
N ARG A 251 25.19 -4.35 6.67
CA ARG A 251 26.63 -4.18 6.38
C ARG A 251 27.50 -4.86 7.43
N ALA A 252 27.14 -4.77 8.72
CA ALA A 252 27.86 -5.44 9.79
C ALA A 252 27.77 -6.98 9.67
N ALA A 253 26.57 -7.50 9.40
CA ALA A 253 26.34 -8.94 9.20
C ALA A 253 27.15 -9.50 8.01
N GLY A 254 27.26 -8.75 6.91
CA GLY A 254 28.03 -9.15 5.74
C GLY A 254 29.56 -9.17 5.95
N ARG A 255 30.07 -8.53 7.00
CA ARG A 255 31.51 -8.50 7.35
C ARG A 255 31.90 -9.56 8.38
N ALA A 256 30.95 -10.22 9.03
CA ALA A 256 31.24 -11.24 10.02
C ALA A 256 31.81 -12.50 9.35
N PRO A 257 32.85 -13.15 9.93
CA PRO A 257 33.35 -14.42 9.41
C PRO A 257 32.21 -15.43 9.30
N ARG A 258 32.14 -16.17 8.18
CA ARG A 258 31.16 -17.24 7.96
C ARG A 258 31.50 -18.47 8.82
N THR A 259 31.58 -18.32 10.14
CA THR A 259 31.72 -19.43 11.07
C THR A 259 30.35 -19.88 11.54
N ALA A 260 29.98 -21.10 11.11
CA ALA A 260 28.85 -21.92 11.56
C ALA A 260 27.42 -21.34 11.37
N GLY A 261 26.85 -21.59 10.19
CA GLY A 261 25.52 -22.20 10.03
C GLY A 261 24.25 -21.47 10.46
N MET A 262 24.30 -20.38 11.23
CA MET A 262 23.10 -19.69 11.72
C MET A 262 23.02 -18.28 11.12
N GLN A 263 22.40 -18.14 9.95
CA GLN A 263 22.01 -16.81 9.47
C GLN A 263 20.95 -16.27 10.43
N SER A 264 21.26 -15.27 11.24
CA SER A 264 20.22 -14.50 11.93
C SER A 264 19.45 -13.71 10.87
N GLN A 265 18.42 -14.34 10.32
CA GLN A 265 17.43 -13.69 9.46
C GLN A 265 16.52 -12.72 10.24
N GLY A 266 16.78 -12.56 11.55
CA GLY A 266 16.03 -11.68 12.44
C GLY A 266 16.27 -10.20 12.16
N ARG A 267 15.25 -9.39 12.46
CA ARG A 267 15.37 -7.92 12.49
C ARG A 267 16.18 -7.39 13.66
N ALA A 268 16.44 -8.23 14.66
CA ALA A 268 17.17 -7.88 15.86
C ALA A 268 18.68 -8.17 15.75
N TRP A 269 19.52 -7.31 16.32
CA TRP A 269 20.94 -7.62 16.58
C TRP A 269 21.11 -8.35 17.93
N ASP A 270 22.24 -9.03 18.11
CA ASP A 270 22.46 -9.95 19.24
C ASP A 270 22.25 -9.29 20.62
N GLY A 271 22.78 -8.07 20.79
CA GLY A 271 22.64 -7.29 22.00
C GLY A 271 23.48 -7.82 23.16
N SER A 272 23.10 -7.43 24.39
CA SER A 272 23.75 -7.93 25.61
C SER A 272 23.15 -9.29 25.98
N ARG A 273 23.94 -10.09 26.72
CA ARG A 273 23.51 -11.39 27.26
C ARG A 273 22.75 -11.28 28.58
N LEU A 274 22.65 -10.07 29.15
CA LEU A 274 21.80 -9.86 30.31
C LEU A 274 20.35 -10.20 29.96
N GLU A 275 19.65 -10.78 30.93
CA GLU A 275 18.23 -11.11 30.78
C GLU A 275 17.35 -9.93 31.14
N ASP A 276 16.18 -9.86 30.49
CA ASP A 276 15.09 -8.97 30.88
C ASP A 276 14.74 -9.15 32.36
N TRP A 277 14.32 -8.08 33.02
CA TRP A 277 14.01 -8.09 34.45
C TRP A 277 12.60 -7.58 34.69
N GLU A 278 11.88 -8.22 35.60
CA GLU A 278 10.55 -7.80 36.04
C GLU A 278 10.48 -7.86 37.56
N TRP A 279 9.82 -6.87 38.17
CA TRP A 279 9.62 -6.80 39.60
C TRP A 279 8.26 -6.20 39.94
N GLN A 280 7.56 -6.85 40.85
CA GLN A 280 6.31 -6.38 41.41
C GLN A 280 6.53 -5.93 42.86
N PRO A 281 6.20 -4.68 43.21
CA PRO A 281 6.22 -4.23 44.60
C PRO A 281 5.24 -5.02 45.47
N SER A 282 5.58 -5.15 46.76
CA SER A 282 4.66 -5.73 47.74
C SER A 282 3.43 -4.85 47.92
N SER A 283 2.33 -5.40 48.45
CA SER A 283 1.08 -4.64 48.67
C SER A 283 1.25 -3.38 49.54
N LYS A 284 2.28 -3.34 50.39
CA LYS A 284 2.60 -2.18 51.24
C LYS A 284 3.42 -1.10 50.51
N GLU A 285 4.18 -1.49 49.49
CA GLU A 285 5.03 -0.58 48.71
C GLU A 285 4.35 -0.10 47.42
N ALA A 286 3.37 -0.85 46.93
CA ALA A 286 2.66 -0.55 45.70
C ALA A 286 1.88 0.76 45.83
N LYS A 287 2.17 1.70 44.93
CA LYS A 287 1.47 3.00 44.83
C LYS A 287 0.20 2.93 44.01
N ALA A 288 0.02 1.85 43.25
CA ALA A 288 -1.14 1.65 42.40
C ALA A 288 -1.46 0.16 42.26
N HIS A 289 -2.74 -0.14 42.01
CA HIS A 289 -3.17 -1.51 41.76
C HIS A 289 -2.49 -2.08 40.50
N GLY A 290 -1.96 -3.30 40.64
CA GLY A 290 -1.25 -4.01 39.56
C GLY A 290 0.06 -3.34 39.16
N GLU A 291 0.66 -2.55 40.03
CA GLU A 291 1.96 -1.93 39.77
C GLU A 291 3.03 -3.01 39.51
N ARG A 292 3.80 -2.83 38.44
CA ARG A 292 4.97 -3.66 38.12
C ARG A 292 5.98 -2.85 37.33
N PHE A 293 7.26 -3.18 37.47
CA PHE A 293 8.36 -2.58 36.75
C PHE A 293 9.03 -3.62 35.89
N PHE A 294 9.46 -3.22 34.70
CA PHE A 294 10.28 -4.09 33.85
C PHE A 294 11.41 -3.32 33.19
N VAL A 295 12.55 -4.00 33.04
CA VAL A 295 13.69 -3.54 32.26
C VAL A 295 13.92 -4.50 31.12
N ARG A 296 13.94 -3.97 29.88
CA ARG A 296 14.13 -4.77 28.66
C ARG A 296 15.13 -4.12 27.72
N GLN A 297 15.86 -4.95 26.98
CA GLN A 297 16.80 -4.44 25.98
C GLN A 297 16.09 -4.07 24.67
N LEU A 298 16.48 -2.95 24.05
CA LEU A 298 16.10 -2.61 22.68
C LEU A 298 17.10 -3.23 21.70
N LYS A 299 16.59 -4.07 20.79
CA LYS A 299 17.41 -4.83 19.83
C LYS A 299 17.06 -4.58 18.37
N THR A 300 16.09 -3.73 18.09
CA THR A 300 15.62 -3.44 16.72
C THR A 300 15.70 -1.95 16.40
N ALA A 301 15.80 -1.64 15.11
CA ALA A 301 15.80 -0.26 14.62
C ALA A 301 14.51 0.45 14.99
N GLU A 302 13.38 -0.23 14.85
CA GLU A 302 12.05 0.24 15.18
C GLU A 302 11.94 0.63 16.66
N ASP A 303 12.43 -0.23 17.57
CA ASP A 303 12.38 0.03 19.01
C ASP A 303 13.26 1.22 19.42
N LEU A 304 14.47 1.33 18.88
CA LEU A 304 15.38 2.45 19.17
C LEU A 304 14.78 3.78 18.70
N VAL A 305 14.25 3.82 17.48
CA VAL A 305 13.64 5.05 16.92
C VAL A 305 12.37 5.41 17.69
N ALA A 306 11.52 4.42 18.00
CA ALA A 306 10.32 4.63 18.80
C ALA A 306 10.65 5.16 20.20
N GLU A 307 11.72 4.66 20.83
CA GLU A 307 12.15 5.15 22.14
C GLU A 307 12.70 6.58 22.08
N SER A 308 13.56 6.85 21.10
CA SER A 308 14.09 8.20 20.83
C SER A 308 12.97 9.23 20.73
N ARG A 309 11.93 8.93 19.94
CA ARG A 309 10.78 9.82 19.76
C ARG A 309 9.97 9.97 21.04
N ALA A 310 9.64 8.86 21.71
CA ALA A 310 8.76 8.89 22.88
C ALA A 310 9.40 9.57 24.09
N MET A 311 10.72 9.46 24.23
CA MET A 311 11.47 10.01 25.37
C MET A 311 12.18 11.34 25.05
N HIS A 312 12.02 11.88 23.84
CA HIS A 312 12.65 13.13 23.39
C HIS A 312 14.17 13.14 23.59
N HIS A 313 14.84 12.08 23.15
CA HIS A 313 16.31 11.97 23.17
C HIS A 313 16.85 11.22 21.95
N CYS A 314 18.17 11.23 21.78
CA CYS A 314 18.84 10.78 20.56
C CYS A 314 19.38 9.34 20.65
N VAL A 315 18.76 8.45 21.45
CA VAL A 315 19.26 7.08 21.64
C VAL A 315 19.38 6.27 20.35
N SER A 316 18.57 6.56 19.32
CA SER A 316 18.68 5.91 18.01
C SER A 316 20.04 6.14 17.32
N MET A 317 20.76 7.22 17.66
CA MET A 317 22.13 7.47 17.17
C MET A 317 23.15 6.48 17.72
N TYR A 318 22.81 5.72 18.76
CA TYR A 318 23.66 4.70 19.37
C TYR A 318 23.56 3.36 18.64
N ALA A 319 22.73 3.25 17.60
CA ALA A 319 22.53 2.01 16.85
C ALA A 319 23.84 1.40 16.33
N ALA A 320 24.78 2.20 15.83
CA ALA A 320 26.07 1.70 15.35
C ALA A 320 26.87 1.02 16.47
N LYS A 321 26.87 1.59 17.69
CA LYS A 321 27.50 0.98 18.87
C LYS A 321 26.79 -0.30 19.28
N CYS A 322 25.46 -0.30 19.26
CA CYS A 322 24.64 -1.45 19.62
C CYS A 322 24.86 -2.65 18.67
N ILE A 323 24.88 -2.37 17.36
CA ILE A 323 25.14 -3.37 16.31
C ILE A 323 26.55 -3.95 16.45
N ALA A 324 27.54 -3.12 16.82
CA ALA A 324 28.92 -3.55 17.02
C ALA A 324 29.16 -4.27 18.36
N GLY A 325 28.15 -4.37 19.25
CA GLY A 325 28.32 -4.94 20.59
C GLY A 325 29.06 -4.03 21.58
N ASN A 326 29.29 -2.76 21.23
CA ASN A 326 30.00 -1.78 22.06
C ASN A 326 29.07 -1.03 23.04
N ALA A 327 27.76 -1.19 22.91
CA ALA A 327 26.78 -0.66 23.84
C ALA A 327 25.52 -1.53 23.83
N SER A 328 24.73 -1.46 24.89
CA SER A 328 23.36 -1.97 24.90
C SER A 328 22.41 -0.95 25.51
N ILE A 329 21.24 -0.80 24.90
CA ILE A 329 20.23 0.16 25.33
C ILE A 329 19.07 -0.59 25.98
N TRP A 330 18.70 -0.15 27.17
CA TRP A 330 17.67 -0.76 28.00
C TRP A 330 16.59 0.27 28.33
N VAL A 331 15.35 -0.18 28.47
CA VAL A 331 14.22 0.66 28.85
C VAL A 331 13.64 0.20 30.17
N LEU A 332 13.50 1.13 31.11
CA LEU A 332 12.73 0.96 32.34
C LEU A 332 11.32 1.47 32.11
N ARG A 333 10.34 0.59 32.37
CA ARG A 333 8.92 0.88 32.27
C ARG A 333 8.20 0.50 33.55
N ARG A 334 7.04 1.13 33.75
CA ARG A 334 6.11 0.83 34.83
C ARG A 334 4.75 0.51 34.24
N THR A 335 4.15 -0.60 34.62
CA THR A 335 2.72 -0.83 34.37
C THR A 335 1.96 -0.51 35.64
N ALA A 336 0.92 0.31 35.56
CA ALA A 336 0.00 0.61 36.66
C ALA A 336 -1.37 0.93 36.09
N LEU A 337 -2.45 0.48 36.74
CA LEU A 337 -3.83 0.73 36.28
C LEU A 337 -4.05 0.35 34.80
N GLY A 338 -3.43 -0.74 34.35
CA GLY A 338 -3.51 -1.22 32.95
C GLY A 338 -2.74 -0.37 31.92
N LYS A 339 -2.03 0.69 32.34
CA LYS A 339 -1.24 1.56 31.44
C LYS A 339 0.25 1.30 31.61
N VAL A 340 0.99 1.38 30.51
CA VAL A 340 2.46 1.29 30.52
C VAL A 340 3.05 2.69 30.40
N GLU A 341 3.77 3.11 31.43
CA GLU A 341 4.50 4.36 31.54
C GLU A 341 5.99 4.16 31.21
N ARG A 342 6.56 5.13 30.49
CA ARG A 342 7.99 5.18 30.16
C ARG A 342 8.74 5.96 31.22
N LEU A 343 9.73 5.34 31.87
CA LEU A 343 10.48 5.98 32.95
C LEU A 343 11.88 6.41 32.50
N LEU A 344 12.73 5.44 32.17
CA LEU A 344 14.14 5.69 31.86
C LEU A 344 14.60 4.88 30.64
N THR A 345 15.62 5.42 29.98
CA THR A 345 16.45 4.74 28.98
C THR A 345 17.87 4.67 29.53
N ILE A 346 18.47 3.49 29.47
CA ILE A 346 19.74 3.17 30.13
C ILE A 346 20.72 2.65 29.07
N GLU A 347 21.88 3.28 28.95
CA GLU A 347 23.00 2.79 28.14
C GLU A 347 23.96 2.02 29.05
N LEU A 348 24.26 0.77 28.68
CA LEU A 348 25.33 -0.02 29.27
C LEU A 348 26.47 -0.20 28.28
N ASP A 349 27.71 -0.19 28.78
CA ASP A 349 28.90 -0.60 28.03
C ASP A 349 29.05 -2.15 28.00
N PRO A 350 30.07 -2.70 27.30
CA PRO A 350 30.26 -4.15 27.21
C PRO A 350 30.59 -4.84 28.55
N GLN A 351 30.98 -4.08 29.57
CA GLN A 351 31.25 -4.57 30.92
C GLN A 351 30.03 -4.44 31.85
N ASN A 352 28.84 -4.19 31.28
CA ASN A 352 27.59 -3.97 32.01
C ASN A 352 27.67 -2.79 32.99
N ARG A 353 28.45 -1.76 32.68
CA ARG A 353 28.48 -0.51 33.46
C ARG A 353 27.50 0.48 32.87
N ALA A 354 26.68 1.11 33.71
CA ALA A 354 25.74 2.13 33.31
C ALA A 354 26.48 3.43 32.94
N VAL A 355 26.53 3.71 31.64
CA VAL A 355 27.15 4.92 31.09
C VAL A 355 26.18 6.10 31.18
N GLN A 356 24.91 5.86 30.86
CA GLN A 356 23.87 6.88 30.91
C GLN A 356 22.56 6.30 31.43
N VAL A 357 21.86 7.08 32.27
CA VAL A 357 20.51 6.79 32.76
C VAL A 357 19.69 8.07 32.61
N ARG A 358 18.76 8.09 31.64
CA ARG A 358 18.05 9.32 31.26
C ARG A 358 16.55 9.08 31.14
N GLY A 359 15.76 10.01 31.67
CA GLY A 359 14.32 10.07 31.47
C GLY A 359 13.93 10.95 30.29
N PHE A 360 12.64 11.31 30.24
CA PHE A 360 12.08 12.19 29.22
C PHE A 360 12.86 13.51 29.09
N GLY A 361 13.20 13.91 27.87
CA GLY A 361 13.93 15.15 27.59
C GLY A 361 15.35 15.17 28.19
N ASN A 362 15.99 14.01 28.33
CA ASN A 362 17.30 13.82 28.97
C ASN A 362 17.36 14.19 30.46
N ARG A 363 16.22 14.25 31.16
CA ARG A 363 16.19 14.47 32.62
C ARG A 363 16.95 13.38 33.36
N LEU A 364 17.46 13.70 34.55
CA LEU A 364 18.03 12.71 35.45
C LEU A 364 16.93 11.81 36.05
N ALA A 365 17.33 10.62 36.49
CA ALA A 365 16.46 9.72 37.23
C ALA A 365 16.00 10.37 38.54
N SER A 366 14.72 10.24 38.86
CA SER A 366 14.21 10.64 40.17
C SER A 366 14.77 9.72 41.26
N PRO A 367 14.75 10.13 42.53
CA PRO A 367 15.19 9.26 43.64
C PRO A 367 14.44 7.94 43.69
N GLU A 368 13.16 7.92 43.30
CA GLU A 368 12.35 6.71 43.27
C GLU A 368 12.75 5.78 42.13
N GLU A 369 12.95 6.34 40.93
CA GLU A 369 13.41 5.58 39.77
C GLU A 369 14.81 5.02 40.01
N ARG A 370 15.68 5.78 40.69
CA ARG A 370 17.03 5.34 41.06
C ARG A 370 17.00 4.09 41.95
N LYS A 371 16.10 4.01 42.93
CA LYS A 371 15.91 2.79 43.75
C LYS A 371 15.50 1.58 42.90
N ILE A 372 14.71 1.77 41.86
CA ILE A 372 14.34 0.68 40.94
C ILE A 372 15.53 0.25 40.09
N VAL A 373 16.32 1.21 39.60
CA VAL A 373 17.55 0.93 38.84
C VAL A 373 18.57 0.21 39.71
N GLU A 374 18.76 0.59 40.98
CA GLU A 374 19.63 -0.10 41.95
C GLU A 374 19.18 -1.54 42.19
N ARG A 375 17.87 -1.77 42.30
CA ARG A 375 17.31 -3.12 42.45
C ARG A 375 17.58 -3.99 41.23
N TRP A 376 17.33 -3.46 40.04
CA TRP A 376 17.64 -4.14 38.78
C TRP A 376 19.14 -4.43 38.68
N ALA A 377 19.98 -3.44 39.00
CA ALA A 377 21.42 -3.56 38.91
C ALA A 377 21.98 -4.64 39.85
N LYS A 378 21.50 -4.69 41.09
CA LYS A 378 21.83 -5.76 42.05
C LYS A 378 21.39 -7.14 41.55
N ALA A 379 20.22 -7.23 40.92
CA ALA A 379 19.68 -8.50 40.43
C ALA A 379 20.40 -9.03 39.19
N ARG A 380 20.91 -8.14 38.32
CA ARG A 380 21.51 -8.51 37.01
C ARG A 380 23.02 -8.29 36.95
N GLY A 381 23.66 -7.84 38.02
CA GLY A 381 25.11 -7.59 38.06
C GLY A 381 25.54 -6.39 37.20
N VAL A 382 24.70 -5.36 37.12
CA VAL A 382 25.02 -4.09 36.44
C VAL A 382 25.77 -3.19 37.41
N VAL A 383 26.84 -2.55 36.96
CA VAL A 383 27.58 -1.57 37.77
C VAL A 383 26.98 -0.19 37.54
N LEU A 384 26.52 0.46 38.60
CA LEU A 384 26.04 1.84 38.54
C LEU A 384 27.18 2.79 38.90
N ASN A 385 27.42 3.80 38.08
CA ASN A 385 28.31 4.90 38.44
C ASN A 385 27.59 5.81 39.44
N ALA A 386 28.32 6.25 40.48
CA ALA A 386 27.78 7.02 41.60
C ALA A 386 27.14 8.35 41.19
#